data_AF-A0A2E1ABC9-F1
#
_entry.id   AF-A0A2E1ABC9-F1
#
_cell.length_a   1.000
_cell.length_b   1.000
_cell.length_c   1.000
_cell.angle_alpha   90.00
_cell.angle_beta   90.00
_cell.angle_gamma   90.00
#
_symmetry.space_group_name_H-M   'P 1'
#
loop_
_entity.id
_entity.type
_entity.pdbx_description
1 polymer ?
#
loop_
_entity_poly.entity_id
_entity_poly.type
_entity_poly.pdbx_seq_one_letter_code
_entity_poly.pdbx_strand_id
1 'polypeptide(L)'
;MSLQEQIAVAITSAFEELGGDANQAVEAARHHSRVDDWVQQETAKIAVAGGVEMAIPGIHALTIPAGITFLLHKMATISWGIGAIKGAYIVETSQYSDLRNILTLWANSSYYTPHIMDYVAIKMDLFTHVCTPEGYATLEKAIANADADQTDNVIVNTLHVLKTLADQLAEDERSQEMVRYIAPADAAEAAISAVAGRMPSEYVREVYTPMGRRISTRLAAKVATRIGARVPARFLMGFIPLAGPIVNAFFNAQTLMDMAETAKKYYDHPFTIKQLEELV
;
A
#
# COMPACT_ATOMS: atom_id res chain seq x y z
N MET A 1 -27.21 -7.28 14.16
CA MET A 1 -25.79 -6.96 13.97
C MET A 1 -25.55 -5.54 14.45
N SER A 2 -24.67 -5.35 15.44
CA SER A 2 -24.33 -4.03 15.97
C SER A 2 -23.61 -3.17 14.91
N LEU A 3 -23.61 -1.85 15.06
CA LEU A 3 -22.87 -0.95 14.15
C LEU A 3 -21.37 -1.29 14.13
N GLN A 4 -20.82 -1.67 15.28
CA GLN A 4 -19.43 -2.07 15.41
C GLN A 4 -19.14 -3.37 14.65
N GLU A 5 -20.06 -4.33 14.66
CA GLU A 5 -19.97 -5.55 13.85
C GLU A 5 -20.07 -5.24 12.35
N GLN A 6 -20.97 -4.34 11.94
CA GLN A 6 -21.10 -3.92 10.53
C GLN A 6 -19.82 -3.25 10.01
N ILE A 7 -19.23 -2.35 10.82
CA ILE A 7 -17.96 -1.69 10.51
C ILE A 7 -16.83 -2.73 10.45
N ALA A 8 -16.77 -3.66 11.39
CA ALA A 8 -15.74 -4.70 11.40
C ALA A 8 -15.85 -5.62 10.19
N VAL A 9 -17.06 -6.03 9.79
CA VAL A 9 -17.30 -6.84 8.58
C VAL A 9 -16.94 -6.04 7.33
N ALA A 10 -17.42 -4.79 7.20
CA ALA A 10 -17.11 -3.94 6.05
C ALA A 10 -15.60 -3.74 5.88
N ILE A 11 -14.89 -3.49 6.99
CA ILE A 11 -13.44 -3.35 7.00
C ILE A 11 -12.75 -4.66 6.64
N THR A 12 -13.22 -5.79 7.17
CA THR A 12 -12.64 -7.10 6.86
C THR A 12 -12.84 -7.46 5.39
N SER A 13 -14.04 -7.26 4.84
CA SER A 13 -14.34 -7.50 3.42
C SER A 13 -13.59 -6.54 2.50
N ALA A 14 -13.57 -5.24 2.83
CA ALA A 14 -12.77 -4.24 2.10
C ALA A 14 -11.27 -4.55 2.15
N PHE A 15 -10.81 -5.21 3.22
CA PHE A 15 -9.44 -5.67 3.33
C PHE A 15 -9.17 -7.01 2.64
N GLU A 16 -10.14 -7.89 2.46
CA GLU A 16 -9.95 -9.07 1.62
C GLU A 16 -9.80 -8.69 0.14
N GLU A 17 -10.39 -7.56 -0.28
CA GLU A 17 -10.24 -6.92 -1.60
C GLU A 17 -9.16 -5.81 -1.64
N LEU A 18 -8.60 -5.51 -0.46
CA LEU A 18 -7.56 -4.59 0.03
C LEU A 18 -7.23 -3.28 -0.70
N GLY A 19 -7.90 -2.88 -1.76
CA GLY A 19 -7.61 -1.58 -2.38
C GLY A 19 -7.83 -1.53 -3.87
N GLY A 20 -8.23 -2.64 -4.49
CA GLY A 20 -8.38 -2.73 -5.93
C GLY A 20 -7.06 -2.99 -6.63
N ASP A 21 -6.84 -2.33 -7.76
CA ASP A 21 -5.72 -2.59 -8.65
C ASP A 21 -4.62 -1.54 -8.49
N ALA A 22 -3.47 -1.94 -7.95
CA ALA A 22 -2.31 -1.06 -7.80
C ALA A 22 -1.81 -0.54 -9.15
N ASN A 23 -1.84 -1.35 -10.23
CA ASN A 23 -1.41 -0.92 -11.55
C ASN A 23 -2.25 0.25 -12.07
N GLN A 24 -3.57 0.21 -11.85
CA GLN A 24 -4.45 1.32 -12.23
C GLN A 24 -4.15 2.60 -11.44
N ALA A 25 -3.86 2.47 -10.14
CA ALA A 25 -3.50 3.63 -9.32
C ALA A 25 -2.16 4.24 -9.76
N VAL A 26 -1.17 3.40 -10.06
CA VAL A 26 0.14 3.81 -10.57
C VAL A 26 0.03 4.44 -11.95
N GLU A 27 -0.72 3.82 -12.86
CA GLU A 27 -1.00 4.36 -14.19
C GLU A 27 -1.69 5.72 -14.10
N ALA A 28 -2.68 5.89 -13.23
CA ALA A 28 -3.32 7.19 -13.04
C ALA A 28 -2.35 8.24 -12.46
N ALA A 29 -1.52 7.84 -11.49
CA ALA A 29 -0.59 8.74 -10.81
C ALA A 29 0.57 9.20 -11.71
N ARG A 30 0.97 8.43 -12.73
CA ARG A 30 2.07 8.79 -13.65
C ARG A 30 1.88 10.11 -14.38
N HIS A 31 0.63 10.58 -14.48
CA HIS A 31 0.28 11.85 -15.11
C HIS A 31 0.54 13.06 -14.20
N HIS A 32 0.99 12.82 -12.97
CA HIS A 32 1.34 13.84 -11.99
C HIS A 32 2.85 13.84 -11.73
N SER A 33 3.46 15.02 -11.79
CA SER A 33 4.88 15.20 -11.44
C SER A 33 5.09 15.49 -9.96
N ARG A 34 4.02 15.87 -9.23
CA ARG A 34 4.06 16.25 -7.82
C ARG A 34 3.06 15.44 -7.01
N VAL A 35 3.51 15.00 -5.84
CA VAL A 35 2.67 14.27 -4.89
C VAL A 35 1.46 15.11 -4.45
N ASP A 36 1.63 16.42 -4.23
CA ASP A 36 0.54 17.27 -3.74
C ASP A 36 -0.60 17.39 -4.75
N ASP A 37 -0.30 17.42 -6.05
CA ASP A 37 -1.31 17.49 -7.12
C ASP A 37 -2.17 16.21 -7.15
N TRP A 38 -1.52 15.05 -7.01
CA TRP A 38 -2.18 13.75 -6.90
C TRP A 38 -3.07 13.66 -5.65
N VAL A 39 -2.52 14.08 -4.50
CA VAL A 39 -3.25 14.07 -3.23
C VAL A 39 -4.48 14.99 -3.31
N GLN A 40 -4.34 16.18 -3.89
CA GLN A 40 -5.44 17.11 -4.07
C GLN A 40 -6.54 16.52 -4.96
N GLN A 41 -6.16 15.89 -6.08
CA GLN A 41 -7.10 15.24 -6.99
C GLN A 41 -7.91 14.14 -6.29
N GLU A 42 -7.25 13.19 -5.62
CA GLU A 42 -7.94 12.07 -4.97
C GLU A 42 -8.79 12.55 -3.77
N THR A 43 -8.32 13.58 -3.05
CA THR A 43 -9.08 14.22 -1.96
C THR A 43 -10.34 14.92 -2.49
N ALA A 44 -10.27 15.57 -3.66
CA ALA A 44 -11.45 16.15 -4.28
C ALA A 44 -12.47 15.07 -4.68
N LYS A 45 -12.02 13.95 -5.26
CA LYS A 45 -12.89 12.84 -5.66
C LYS A 45 -13.65 12.23 -4.47
N ILE A 46 -12.97 11.98 -3.34
CA ILE A 46 -13.62 11.42 -2.15
C ILE A 46 -14.61 12.40 -1.50
N ALA A 47 -14.29 13.70 -1.50
CA ALA A 47 -15.16 14.72 -0.93
C ALA A 47 -16.50 14.80 -1.70
N VAL A 48 -16.45 14.72 -3.03
CA VAL A 48 -17.65 14.68 -3.88
C VAL A 48 -18.48 13.42 -3.60
N ALA A 49 -17.83 12.25 -3.55
CA ALA A 49 -18.52 10.97 -3.30
C ALA A 49 -19.19 10.93 -1.92
N GLY A 50 -18.47 11.35 -0.86
CA GLY A 50 -18.99 11.38 0.51
C GLY A 50 -20.18 12.34 0.70
N GLY A 51 -20.27 13.38 -0.13
CA GLY A 51 -21.43 14.27 -0.16
C GLY A 51 -22.68 13.61 -0.77
N VAL A 52 -22.52 12.77 -1.79
CA VAL A 52 -23.63 12.11 -2.49
C VAL A 52 -24.25 10.99 -1.63
N GLU A 53 -23.44 10.19 -0.94
CA GLU A 53 -23.92 9.07 -0.12
C GLU A 53 -24.88 9.49 1.02
N MET A 54 -24.66 10.69 1.56
CA MET A 54 -25.46 11.22 2.67
C MET A 54 -26.69 12.00 2.20
N ALA A 55 -26.84 12.24 0.89
CA ALA A 55 -27.93 13.05 0.33
C ALA A 55 -29.24 12.26 0.12
N ILE A 56 -29.23 10.92 0.27
CA ILE A 56 -30.41 10.05 0.02
C ILE A 56 -31.06 9.63 1.35
N PRO A 57 -32.19 10.24 1.77
CA PRO A 57 -32.83 9.93 3.05
C PRO A 57 -33.22 8.46 3.20
N GLY A 58 -32.95 7.86 4.36
CA GLY A 58 -33.47 6.53 4.74
C GLY A 58 -32.63 5.32 4.32
N ILE A 59 -31.56 5.50 3.54
CA ILE A 59 -30.66 4.40 3.10
C ILE A 59 -29.30 4.45 3.83
N HIS A 60 -29.05 5.48 4.62
CA HIS A 60 -27.73 5.78 5.22
C HIS A 60 -27.10 4.62 6.02
N ALA A 61 -27.90 3.82 6.74
CA ALA A 61 -27.37 2.69 7.50
C ALA A 61 -26.85 1.57 6.57
N LEU A 62 -27.43 1.42 5.38
CA LEU A 62 -27.02 0.44 4.38
C LEU A 62 -25.82 0.93 3.54
N THR A 63 -25.59 2.24 3.46
CA THR A 63 -24.46 2.82 2.73
C THR A 63 -23.19 2.91 3.56
N ILE A 64 -23.23 2.75 4.89
CA ILE A 64 -22.03 2.80 5.75
C ILE A 64 -20.97 1.77 5.32
N PRO A 65 -21.30 0.47 5.11
CA PRO A 65 -20.32 -0.48 4.61
C PRO A 65 -19.71 -0.08 3.26
N ALA A 66 -20.54 0.37 2.32
CA ALA A 66 -20.09 0.79 0.99
C ALA A 66 -19.17 2.01 1.04
N GLY A 67 -19.51 3.02 1.86
CA GLY A 67 -18.70 4.22 2.04
C GLY A 67 -17.36 3.93 2.72
N ILE A 68 -17.31 2.98 3.67
CA ILE A 68 -16.06 2.52 4.28
C ILE A 68 -15.19 1.78 3.25
N THR A 69 -15.77 0.86 2.47
CA THR A 69 -15.04 0.16 1.41
C THR A 69 -14.48 1.14 0.38
N PHE A 70 -15.29 2.11 -0.05
CA PHE A 70 -14.86 3.15 -0.99
C PHE A 70 -13.74 4.02 -0.41
N LEU A 71 -13.85 4.42 0.86
CA LEU A 71 -12.80 5.17 1.55
C LEU A 71 -11.50 4.37 1.63
N LEU A 72 -11.54 3.08 2.00
CA LEU A 72 -10.37 2.21 2.06
C LEU A 72 -9.74 2.01 0.66
N HIS A 73 -10.55 1.83 -0.37
CA HIS A 73 -10.09 1.77 -1.76
C HIS A 73 -9.38 3.06 -2.18
N LYS A 74 -9.89 4.23 -1.78
CA LYS A 74 -9.22 5.52 -2.03
C LYS A 74 -7.96 5.70 -1.20
N MET A 75 -7.94 5.23 0.05
CA MET A 75 -6.73 5.19 0.88
C MET A 75 -5.63 4.33 0.22
N ALA A 76 -5.98 3.20 -0.39
CA ALA A 76 -5.05 2.39 -1.17
C ALA A 76 -4.53 3.16 -2.40
N THR A 77 -5.47 3.66 -3.22
CA THR A 77 -5.17 4.38 -4.47
C THR A 77 -4.24 5.57 -4.23
N ILE A 78 -4.54 6.40 -3.23
CA ILE A 78 -3.72 7.58 -2.93
C ILE A 78 -2.32 7.15 -2.48
N SER A 79 -2.20 6.11 -1.65
CA SER A 79 -0.93 5.60 -1.15
C SER A 79 -0.05 5.05 -2.28
N TRP A 80 -0.58 4.18 -3.14
CA TRP A 80 0.19 3.62 -4.25
C TRP A 80 0.62 4.69 -5.24
N GLY A 81 -0.26 5.65 -5.56
CA GLY A 81 0.11 6.77 -6.42
C GLY A 81 1.22 7.65 -5.84
N ILE A 82 1.26 7.84 -4.52
CA ILE A 82 2.38 8.54 -3.84
C ILE A 82 3.69 7.79 -4.05
N GLY A 83 3.69 6.46 -3.89
CA GLY A 83 4.88 5.63 -4.11
C GLY A 83 5.38 5.70 -5.56
N ALA A 84 4.46 5.64 -6.53
CA ALA A 84 4.78 5.77 -7.96
C ALA A 84 5.46 7.11 -8.28
N ILE A 85 4.88 8.23 -7.82
CA ILE A 85 5.46 9.57 -8.03
C ILE A 85 6.83 9.69 -7.34
N LYS A 86 7.03 8.99 -6.21
CA LYS A 86 8.33 8.93 -5.51
C LYS A 86 9.31 7.94 -6.11
N GLY A 87 8.95 7.21 -7.17
CA GLY A 87 9.80 6.21 -7.83
C GLY A 87 10.11 5.01 -6.93
N ALA A 88 9.13 4.56 -6.14
CA ALA A 88 9.21 3.32 -5.37
C ALA A 88 8.54 2.18 -6.15
N TYR A 89 9.00 0.94 -5.95
CA TYR A 89 8.26 -0.24 -6.38
C TYR A 89 7.08 -0.45 -5.45
N ILE A 90 5.87 -0.55 -6.02
CA ILE A 90 4.65 -0.77 -5.24
C ILE A 90 4.47 -2.27 -5.00
N VAL A 91 4.72 -2.69 -3.77
CA VAL A 91 4.68 -4.10 -3.39
C VAL A 91 3.25 -4.48 -3.02
N GLU A 92 2.54 -5.14 -3.94
CA GLU A 92 1.20 -5.68 -3.68
C GLU A 92 1.07 -7.09 -4.23
N THR A 93 1.66 -8.06 -3.54
CA THR A 93 1.57 -9.50 -3.87
C THR A 93 0.52 -10.19 -2.98
N SER A 94 0.40 -11.51 -3.07
CA SER A 94 -0.43 -12.28 -2.12
C SER A 94 0.13 -12.21 -0.69
N GLN A 95 1.46 -12.19 -0.55
CA GLN A 95 2.19 -12.28 0.73
C GLN A 95 2.52 -10.90 1.32
N TYR A 96 2.83 -9.93 0.45
CA TYR A 96 3.37 -8.62 0.83
C TYR A 96 2.47 -7.50 0.32
N SER A 97 2.26 -6.47 1.16
CA SER A 97 1.44 -5.30 0.81
C SER A 97 2.00 -4.04 1.44
N ASP A 98 2.39 -3.07 0.61
CA ASP A 98 2.83 -1.74 1.05
C ASP A 98 1.70 -1.07 1.81
N LEU A 99 0.47 -1.22 1.33
CA LEU A 99 -0.70 -0.71 1.99
C LEU A 99 -0.87 -1.27 3.41
N ARG A 100 -0.54 -2.55 3.64
CA ARG A 100 -0.54 -3.12 5.00
C ARG A 100 0.46 -2.42 5.92
N ASN A 101 1.66 -2.11 5.43
CA ASN A 101 2.66 -1.35 6.19
C ASN A 101 2.20 0.09 6.45
N ILE A 102 1.66 0.76 5.43
CA ILE A 102 1.15 2.14 5.55
C ILE A 102 -0.04 2.21 6.50
N LEU A 103 -0.98 1.26 6.43
CA LEU A 103 -2.09 1.17 7.38
C LEU A 103 -1.60 0.86 8.79
N THR A 104 -0.53 0.09 8.94
CA THR A 104 0.08 -0.16 10.24
C THR A 104 0.68 1.12 10.83
N LEU A 105 1.40 1.91 10.03
CA LEU A 105 1.86 3.23 10.45
C LEU A 105 0.68 4.16 10.77
N TRP A 106 -0.33 4.20 9.90
CA TRP A 106 -1.50 5.04 10.05
C TRP A 106 -2.31 4.65 11.28
N ALA A 107 -2.42 3.36 11.61
CA ALA A 107 -3.10 2.90 12.81
C ALA A 107 -2.31 3.24 14.10
N ASN A 108 -0.99 3.37 14.02
CA ASN A 108 -0.10 3.65 15.15
C ASN A 108 0.39 5.12 15.16
N SER A 109 -0.55 6.06 15.11
CA SER A 109 -0.28 7.51 15.23
C SER A 109 0.59 8.12 14.11
N SER A 110 0.82 7.41 13.00
CA SER A 110 1.58 7.90 11.85
C SER A 110 3.03 8.30 12.17
N TYR A 111 3.60 7.75 13.25
CA TYR A 111 5.04 7.84 13.50
C TYR A 111 5.76 6.77 12.67
N TYR A 112 6.83 7.17 11.99
CA TYR A 112 7.63 6.22 11.24
C TYR A 112 8.47 5.39 12.23
N THR A 113 8.11 4.11 12.35
CA THR A 113 8.82 3.16 13.21
C THR A 113 9.05 1.88 12.39
N PRO A 114 10.27 1.62 11.89
CA PRO A 114 10.55 0.44 11.06
C PRO A 114 10.10 -0.87 11.72
N HIS A 115 10.36 -1.02 13.01
CA HIS A 115 10.17 -2.27 13.77
C HIS A 115 8.70 -2.75 13.89
N ILE A 116 7.72 -1.92 13.51
CA ILE A 116 6.29 -2.33 13.49
C ILE A 116 5.81 -2.72 12.09
N MET A 117 6.65 -2.54 11.07
CA MET A 117 6.36 -2.90 9.68
C MET A 117 6.96 -4.27 9.36
N ASP A 118 6.42 -4.92 8.33
CA ASP A 118 6.95 -6.21 7.88
C ASP A 118 8.25 -6.01 7.07
N TYR A 119 8.30 -4.95 6.27
CA TYR A 119 9.41 -4.53 5.43
C TYR A 119 9.33 -3.01 5.17
N VAL A 120 10.41 -2.39 4.72
CA VAL A 120 10.42 -0.96 4.33
C VAL A 120 10.14 -0.81 2.84
N ALA A 121 9.73 0.39 2.40
CA ALA A 121 9.49 0.66 0.98
C ALA A 121 10.73 0.33 0.13
N ILE A 122 10.54 -0.08 -1.12
CA ILE A 122 11.63 -0.43 -2.04
C ILE A 122 11.78 0.67 -3.09
N LYS A 123 13.00 1.18 -3.28
CA LYS A 123 13.25 2.12 -4.38
C LYS A 123 13.24 1.39 -5.74
N MET A 124 12.66 1.98 -6.77
CA MET A 124 12.56 1.34 -8.09
C MET A 124 13.93 1.12 -8.73
N ASP A 125 14.88 2.04 -8.54
CA ASP A 125 16.25 1.86 -9.05
C ASP A 125 16.93 0.63 -8.44
N LEU A 126 16.79 0.43 -7.13
CA LEU A 126 17.23 -0.77 -6.42
C LEU A 126 16.55 -2.01 -6.99
N PHE A 127 15.24 -1.98 -7.20
CA PHE A 127 14.53 -3.11 -7.78
C PHE A 127 15.10 -3.48 -9.16
N THR A 128 15.23 -2.51 -10.07
CA THR A 128 15.82 -2.76 -11.39
C THR A 128 17.28 -3.21 -11.31
N HIS A 129 18.04 -2.73 -10.32
CA HIS A 129 19.41 -3.16 -10.07
C HIS A 129 19.48 -4.63 -9.65
N VAL A 130 18.63 -5.10 -8.72
CA VAL A 130 18.64 -6.52 -8.30
C VAL A 130 18.14 -7.47 -9.41
N CYS A 131 17.45 -6.95 -10.42
CA CYS A 131 17.13 -7.71 -11.63
C CYS A 131 18.34 -7.91 -12.57
N THR A 132 19.48 -7.23 -12.36
CA THR A 132 20.74 -7.50 -13.08
C THR A 132 21.50 -8.68 -12.47
N PRO A 133 22.36 -9.41 -13.21
CA PRO A 133 23.15 -10.50 -12.64
C PRO A 133 24.02 -10.05 -11.46
N GLU A 134 24.66 -8.89 -11.59
CA GLU A 134 25.53 -8.32 -10.56
C GLU A 134 24.73 -7.94 -9.31
N GLY A 135 23.63 -7.19 -9.47
CA GLY A 135 22.80 -6.78 -8.35
C GLY A 135 22.11 -7.94 -7.64
N TYR A 136 21.72 -8.99 -8.39
CA TYR A 136 21.18 -10.20 -7.79
C TYR A 136 22.23 -10.94 -6.95
N ALA A 137 23.47 -11.03 -7.44
CA ALA A 137 24.57 -11.63 -6.67
C ALA A 137 24.89 -10.83 -5.40
N THR A 138 24.80 -9.50 -5.45
CA THR A 138 24.91 -8.63 -4.27
C THR A 138 23.78 -8.91 -3.28
N LEU A 139 22.54 -9.06 -3.76
CA LEU A 139 21.38 -9.40 -2.93
C LEU A 139 21.52 -10.74 -2.21
N GLU A 140 21.95 -11.78 -2.90
CA GLU A 140 22.20 -13.11 -2.29
C GLU A 140 23.25 -13.04 -1.18
N LYS A 141 24.35 -12.30 -1.39
CA LYS A 141 25.37 -12.08 -0.35
C LYS A 141 24.83 -11.29 0.84
N ALA A 142 24.07 -10.22 0.58
CA ALA A 142 23.47 -9.41 1.63
C ALA A 142 22.52 -10.23 2.50
N ILE A 143 21.72 -11.14 1.90
CA ILE A 143 20.85 -12.07 2.64
C ILE A 143 21.69 -12.98 3.53
N ALA A 144 22.72 -13.63 2.96
CA ALA A 144 23.58 -14.54 3.71
C ALA A 144 24.29 -13.87 4.90
N ASN A 145 24.77 -12.64 4.72
CA ASN A 145 25.39 -11.85 5.79
C ASN A 145 24.34 -11.41 6.83
N ALA A 146 23.18 -10.91 6.39
CA ALA A 146 22.14 -10.41 7.28
C ALA A 146 21.59 -11.50 8.22
N ASP A 147 21.44 -12.73 7.71
CA ASP A 147 21.04 -13.91 8.48
C ASP A 147 22.10 -14.32 9.52
N ALA A 148 23.38 -14.07 9.25
CA ALA A 148 24.48 -14.38 10.16
C ALA A 148 24.65 -13.32 11.27
N ASP A 149 24.44 -12.03 10.95
CA ASP A 149 24.85 -10.90 11.79
C ASP A 149 23.78 -10.35 12.74
N GLN A 150 22.66 -11.06 12.94
CA GLN A 150 21.50 -10.57 13.73
C GLN A 150 21.00 -9.20 13.25
N THR A 151 21.03 -8.98 11.93
CA THR A 151 20.53 -7.75 11.32
C THR A 151 19.05 -7.54 11.68
N ASP A 152 18.61 -6.28 11.74
CA ASP A 152 17.21 -5.94 12.00
C ASP A 152 16.26 -6.77 11.12
N ASN A 153 15.31 -7.48 11.74
CA ASN A 153 14.37 -8.37 11.05
C ASN A 153 13.63 -7.71 9.88
N VAL A 154 13.35 -6.41 9.98
CA VAL A 154 12.67 -5.64 8.93
C VAL A 154 13.55 -5.54 7.68
N ILE A 155 14.86 -5.40 7.85
CA ILE A 155 15.82 -5.36 6.73
C ILE A 155 15.95 -6.75 6.12
N VAL A 156 16.11 -7.79 6.94
CA VAL A 156 16.12 -9.20 6.48
C VAL A 156 14.89 -9.50 5.63
N ASN A 157 13.69 -9.17 6.15
CA ASN A 157 12.44 -9.32 5.41
C ASN A 157 12.41 -8.50 4.12
N THR A 158 12.93 -7.27 4.12
CA THR A 158 12.99 -6.42 2.92
C THR A 158 13.86 -7.07 1.82
N LEU A 159 14.98 -7.70 2.19
CA LEU A 159 15.83 -8.44 1.24
C LEU A 159 15.10 -9.66 0.66
N HIS A 160 14.39 -10.44 1.48
CA HIS A 160 13.59 -11.57 0.99
C HIS A 160 12.42 -11.12 0.10
N VAL A 161 11.78 -9.99 0.40
CA VAL A 161 10.76 -9.39 -0.46
C VAL A 161 11.37 -9.01 -1.82
N LEU A 162 12.50 -8.31 -1.82
CA LEU A 162 13.24 -7.95 -3.03
C LEU A 162 13.56 -9.16 -3.90
N LYS A 163 14.11 -10.21 -3.28
CA LYS A 163 14.46 -11.46 -3.96
C LYS A 163 13.23 -12.12 -4.57
N THR A 164 12.15 -12.21 -3.80
CA THR A 164 10.88 -12.80 -4.27
C THR A 164 10.32 -12.04 -5.46
N LEU A 165 10.31 -10.70 -5.42
CA LEU A 165 9.84 -9.87 -6.52
C LEU A 165 10.72 -10.04 -7.76
N ALA A 166 12.05 -10.08 -7.60
CA ALA A 166 12.98 -10.28 -8.71
C ALA A 166 12.84 -11.67 -9.36
N ASP A 167 12.66 -12.72 -8.54
CA ASP A 167 12.46 -14.10 -9.00
C ASP A 167 11.13 -14.26 -9.75
N GLN A 168 10.09 -13.48 -9.40
CA GLN A 168 8.75 -13.58 -9.98
C GLN A 168 8.52 -12.67 -11.18
N LEU A 169 9.37 -11.64 -11.40
CA LEU A 169 9.16 -10.63 -12.44
C LEU A 169 9.01 -11.22 -13.84
N ALA A 170 9.70 -12.33 -14.16
CA ALA A 170 9.62 -12.97 -15.47
C ALA A 170 8.23 -13.58 -15.76
N GLU A 171 7.54 -14.05 -14.72
CA GLU A 171 6.27 -14.81 -14.84
C GLU A 171 5.04 -13.96 -14.48
N ASP A 172 5.22 -12.82 -13.80
CA ASP A 172 4.12 -11.95 -13.37
C ASP A 172 3.96 -10.72 -14.27
N GLU A 173 3.02 -10.80 -15.22
CA GLU A 173 2.66 -9.71 -16.12
C GLU A 173 2.32 -8.40 -15.38
N ARG A 174 1.67 -8.50 -14.20
CA ARG A 174 1.30 -7.30 -13.43
C ARG A 174 2.52 -6.61 -12.84
N SER A 175 3.49 -7.40 -12.36
CA SER A 175 4.78 -6.87 -11.90
C SER A 175 5.58 -6.26 -13.05
N GLN A 176 5.55 -6.85 -14.25
CA GLN A 176 6.18 -6.23 -15.43
C GLN A 176 5.55 -4.89 -15.82
N GLU A 177 4.22 -4.80 -15.81
CA GLU A 177 3.50 -3.54 -16.02
C GLU A 177 3.89 -2.49 -14.98
N MET A 178 3.92 -2.87 -13.69
CA MET A 178 4.33 -1.99 -12.59
C MET A 178 5.71 -1.37 -12.85
N VAL A 179 6.67 -2.19 -13.26
CA VAL A 179 8.03 -1.75 -13.60
C VAL A 179 7.99 -0.79 -14.80
N ARG A 180 7.26 -1.12 -15.87
CA ARG A 180 7.12 -0.26 -17.06
C ARG A 180 6.47 1.08 -16.76
N TYR A 181 5.59 1.16 -15.77
CA TYR A 181 4.93 2.43 -15.41
C TYR A 181 5.85 3.38 -14.62
N ILE A 182 6.79 2.84 -13.84
CA ILE A 182 7.54 3.62 -12.86
C ILE A 182 9.01 3.79 -13.26
N ALA A 183 9.65 2.74 -13.75
CA ALA A 183 11.05 2.78 -14.14
C ALA A 183 11.23 3.49 -15.51
N PRO A 184 12.43 4.05 -15.78
CA PRO A 184 12.82 4.44 -17.12
C PRO A 184 12.66 3.28 -18.11
N ALA A 185 12.19 3.55 -19.33
CA ALA A 185 11.83 2.50 -20.29
C ALA A 185 12.99 1.54 -20.62
N ASP A 186 14.20 2.07 -20.73
CA ASP A 186 15.42 1.29 -20.94
C ASP A 186 15.76 0.40 -19.73
N ALA A 187 15.66 0.95 -18.52
CA ALA A 187 15.86 0.19 -17.28
C ALA A 187 14.80 -0.89 -17.08
N ALA A 188 13.53 -0.60 -17.41
CA ALA A 188 12.43 -1.54 -17.32
C ALA A 188 12.64 -2.76 -18.22
N GLU A 189 12.90 -2.52 -19.51
CA GLU A 189 13.10 -3.62 -20.47
C GLU A 189 14.40 -4.38 -20.20
N ALA A 190 15.46 -3.71 -19.75
CA ALA A 190 16.67 -4.38 -19.31
C ALA A 190 16.42 -5.30 -18.11
N ALA A 191 15.67 -4.84 -17.09
CA ALA A 191 15.32 -5.64 -15.93
C ALA A 191 14.48 -6.87 -16.31
N ILE A 192 13.43 -6.69 -17.12
CA ILE A 192 12.54 -7.76 -17.57
C ILE A 192 13.31 -8.78 -18.42
N SER A 193 14.16 -8.32 -19.35
CA SER A 193 14.98 -9.22 -20.16
C SER A 193 16.01 -9.98 -19.33
N ALA A 194 16.58 -9.36 -18.28
CA ALA A 194 17.60 -9.99 -17.45
C ALA A 194 17.04 -11.10 -16.55
N VAL A 195 15.73 -11.07 -16.25
CA VAL A 195 15.06 -12.12 -15.46
C VAL A 195 14.46 -13.24 -16.33
N ALA A 196 14.20 -13.00 -17.62
CA ALA A 196 13.53 -13.95 -18.52
C ALA A 196 14.23 -15.32 -18.69
N GLY A 197 15.52 -15.42 -18.33
CA GLY A 197 16.28 -16.67 -18.35
C GLY A 197 16.58 -17.26 -16.96
N ARG A 198 16.10 -16.66 -15.88
CA ARG A 198 16.37 -17.12 -14.51
C ARG A 198 15.35 -18.19 -14.14
N MET A 199 15.84 -19.33 -13.64
CA MET A 199 14.96 -20.28 -12.98
C MET A 199 14.61 -19.73 -11.59
N PRO A 200 13.34 -19.74 -11.17
CA PRO A 200 12.96 -19.37 -9.81
C PRO A 200 13.71 -20.26 -8.81
N SER A 201 14.23 -19.67 -7.74
CA SER A 201 14.91 -20.45 -6.70
C SER A 201 13.97 -21.48 -6.04
N GLU A 202 14.51 -22.60 -5.57
CA GLU A 202 13.75 -23.68 -4.91
C GLU A 202 12.96 -23.18 -3.69
N TYR A 203 13.49 -22.17 -2.98
CA TYR A 203 12.82 -21.45 -1.88
C TYR A 203 11.50 -20.78 -2.30
N VAL A 204 11.43 -20.19 -3.50
CA VAL A 204 10.20 -19.55 -4.01
C VAL A 204 9.12 -20.58 -4.31
N ARG A 205 9.49 -21.82 -4.68
CA ARG A 205 8.53 -22.90 -4.95
C ARG A 205 7.88 -23.46 -3.68
N GLU A 206 8.62 -23.58 -2.58
CA GLU A 206 8.07 -24.10 -1.32
C GLU A 206 7.21 -23.08 -0.56
N VAL A 207 7.55 -21.78 -0.63
CA VAL A 207 6.82 -20.71 0.09
C VAL A 207 5.56 -20.26 -0.66
N TYR A 208 5.25 -20.84 -1.83
CA TYR A 208 4.06 -20.52 -2.62
C TYR A 208 2.77 -21.17 -2.09
N THR A 209 2.55 -21.13 -0.77
CA THR A 209 1.18 -21.21 -0.26
C THR A 209 0.59 -19.79 -0.36
N PRO A 210 -0.51 -19.58 -1.10
CA PRO A 210 -1.19 -18.29 -1.11
C PRO A 210 -1.76 -18.04 0.30
N MET A 211 -0.95 -17.45 1.17
CA MET A 211 -1.46 -16.80 2.36
C MET A 211 -2.23 -15.60 1.81
N GLY A 212 -3.56 -15.62 1.90
CA GLY A 212 -4.38 -14.51 1.42
C GLY A 212 -3.87 -13.20 2.03
N ARG A 213 -4.11 -12.07 1.35
CA ARG A 213 -3.78 -10.70 1.80
C ARG A 213 -4.52 -10.30 3.09
N ARG A 214 -4.56 -11.17 4.10
CA ARG A 214 -5.33 -10.98 5.32
C ARG A 214 -4.57 -10.01 6.21
N ILE A 215 -5.15 -8.83 6.39
CA ILE A 215 -4.77 -7.96 7.49
C ILE A 215 -5.05 -8.68 8.81
N SER A 216 -4.14 -8.54 9.79
CA SER A 216 -4.37 -9.11 11.12
C SER A 216 -5.64 -8.51 11.74
N THR A 217 -6.40 -9.32 12.47
CA THR A 217 -7.60 -8.88 13.20
C THR A 217 -7.32 -7.67 14.10
N ARG A 218 -6.10 -7.63 14.67
CA ARG A 218 -5.62 -6.50 15.49
C ARG A 218 -5.48 -5.21 14.68
N LEU A 219 -4.91 -5.27 13.49
CA LEU A 219 -4.79 -4.09 12.63
C LEU A 219 -6.16 -3.66 12.11
N ALA A 220 -7.02 -4.59 11.69
CA ALA A 220 -8.39 -4.29 11.31
C ALA A 220 -9.16 -3.56 12.43
N ALA A 221 -9.05 -4.04 13.67
CA ALA A 221 -9.65 -3.39 14.84
C ALA A 221 -9.07 -1.99 15.12
N LYS A 222 -7.76 -1.79 14.96
CA LYS A 222 -7.14 -0.45 15.13
C LYS A 222 -7.61 0.52 14.05
N VAL A 223 -7.66 0.08 12.79
CA VAL A 223 -8.18 0.90 11.67
C VAL A 223 -9.65 1.24 11.94
N ALA A 224 -10.47 0.25 12.30
CA ALA A 224 -11.88 0.44 12.65
C ALA A 224 -12.05 1.46 13.77
N THR A 225 -11.21 1.38 14.81
CA THR A 225 -11.22 2.32 15.93
C THR A 225 -10.87 3.73 15.47
N ARG A 226 -9.84 3.88 14.60
CA ARG A 226 -9.40 5.21 14.12
C ARG A 226 -10.40 5.84 13.15
N ILE A 227 -11.07 5.06 12.31
CA ILE A 227 -12.18 5.53 11.46
C ILE A 227 -13.38 5.89 12.34
N GLY A 228 -13.80 4.99 13.23
CA GLY A 228 -14.94 5.19 14.11
C GLY A 228 -14.81 6.41 15.02
N ALA A 229 -13.61 6.68 15.55
CA ALA A 229 -13.34 7.86 16.37
C ALA A 229 -13.53 9.20 15.63
N ARG A 230 -13.54 9.20 14.29
CA ARG A 230 -13.74 10.39 13.47
C ARG A 230 -15.20 10.65 13.12
N VAL A 231 -16.10 9.70 13.37
CA VAL A 231 -17.53 9.83 13.11
C VAL A 231 -18.22 10.35 14.38
N PRO A 232 -18.72 11.60 14.43
CA PRO A 232 -19.31 12.13 15.65
C PRO A 232 -20.66 11.47 15.94
N ALA A 233 -20.91 11.12 17.21
CA ALA A 233 -22.14 10.44 17.66
C ALA A 233 -23.45 11.16 17.26
N ARG A 234 -23.41 12.49 17.11
CA ARG A 234 -24.56 13.30 16.64
C ARG A 234 -24.97 13.02 15.18
N PHE A 235 -24.04 12.61 14.33
CA PHE A 235 -24.36 12.16 12.95
C PHE A 235 -24.95 10.75 12.92
N LEU A 236 -24.71 9.97 13.98
CA LEU A 236 -25.37 8.68 14.21
C LEU A 236 -26.77 8.84 14.81
N MET A 237 -27.09 9.99 15.44
CA MET A 237 -28.33 10.19 16.20
C MET A 237 -29.32 11.24 15.66
N GLY A 238 -28.99 12.11 14.69
CA GLY A 238 -29.95 13.15 14.28
C GLY A 238 -29.59 13.93 13.01
N PHE A 239 -30.59 14.08 12.15
CA PHE A 239 -30.54 14.60 10.79
C PHE A 239 -30.42 16.13 10.73
N ILE A 240 -29.39 16.66 10.07
CA ILE A 240 -29.42 17.98 9.44
C ILE A 240 -29.14 17.75 7.94
N PRO A 241 -30.14 17.90 7.04
CA PRO A 241 -30.08 17.46 5.65
C PRO A 241 -28.88 18.01 4.84
N LEU A 242 -28.39 19.19 5.20
CA LEU A 242 -27.26 19.83 4.53
C LEU A 242 -25.93 19.66 5.29
N ALA A 243 -25.96 19.54 6.63
CA ALA A 243 -24.73 19.42 7.40
C ALA A 243 -24.16 17.99 7.38
N GLY A 244 -25.01 16.96 7.26
CA GLY A 244 -24.59 15.56 7.14
C GLY A 244 -23.62 15.30 5.97
N PRO A 245 -24.01 15.62 4.73
CA PRO A 245 -23.15 15.48 3.55
C PRO A 245 -21.83 16.24 3.63
N ILE A 246 -21.88 17.52 4.04
CA ILE A 246 -20.68 18.38 4.11
C ILE A 246 -19.68 17.83 5.12
N VAL A 247 -20.17 17.41 6.29
CA VAL A 247 -19.31 16.93 7.36
C VAL A 247 -18.73 15.55 7.03
N ASN A 248 -19.50 14.66 6.38
CA ASN A 248 -18.96 13.38 5.89
C ASN A 248 -17.89 13.58 4.82
N ALA A 249 -18.13 14.46 3.83
CA ALA A 249 -17.15 14.83 2.82
C ALA A 249 -15.87 15.39 3.46
N PHE A 250 -15.99 16.25 4.47
CA PHE A 250 -14.87 16.81 5.21
C PHE A 250 -14.06 15.73 5.95
N PHE A 251 -14.71 14.80 6.66
CA PHE A 251 -14.02 13.73 7.37
C PHE A 251 -13.34 12.72 6.45
N ASN A 252 -13.97 12.40 5.33
CA ASN A 252 -13.38 11.55 4.29
C ASN A 252 -12.13 12.22 3.70
N ALA A 253 -12.22 13.51 3.37
CA ALA A 253 -11.08 14.29 2.89
C ALA A 253 -9.95 14.35 3.93
N GLN A 254 -10.26 14.64 5.19
CA GLN A 254 -9.27 14.66 6.28
C GLN A 254 -8.60 13.28 6.47
N THR A 255 -9.37 12.21 6.40
CA THR A 255 -8.84 10.84 6.51
C THR A 255 -7.91 10.51 5.36
N LEU A 256 -8.25 10.93 4.14
CA LEU A 256 -7.41 10.71 2.99
C LEU A 256 -6.11 11.55 3.05
N MET A 257 -6.17 12.78 3.55
CA MET A 257 -4.97 13.61 3.79
C MET A 257 -4.04 12.98 4.83
N ASP A 258 -4.57 12.51 5.96
CA ASP A 258 -3.74 11.84 6.98
C ASP A 258 -3.12 10.54 6.47
N MET A 259 -3.85 9.81 5.60
CA MET A 259 -3.33 8.63 4.93
C MET A 259 -2.21 9.01 3.95
N ALA A 260 -2.40 10.08 3.17
CA ALA A 260 -1.38 10.58 2.26
C ALA A 260 -0.09 10.98 3.00
N GLU A 261 -0.19 11.67 4.13
CA GLU A 261 0.98 11.99 4.96
C GLU A 261 1.70 10.75 5.47
N THR A 262 0.94 9.72 5.86
CA THR A 262 1.52 8.45 6.32
C THR A 262 2.22 7.72 5.17
N ALA A 263 1.61 7.68 4.00
CA ALA A 263 2.21 7.10 2.79
C ALA A 263 3.47 7.86 2.36
N LYS A 264 3.45 9.20 2.42
CA LYS A 264 4.66 10.03 2.19
C LYS A 264 5.79 9.58 3.11
N LYS A 265 5.52 9.48 4.42
CA LYS A 265 6.51 9.01 5.41
C LYS A 265 7.05 7.62 5.09
N TYR A 266 6.20 6.69 4.68
CA TYR A 266 6.64 5.34 4.28
C TYR A 266 7.58 5.38 3.08
N TYR A 267 7.18 6.04 2.00
CA TYR A 267 7.96 6.11 0.76
C TYR A 267 9.12 7.13 0.78
N ASP A 268 9.22 7.97 1.82
CA ASP A 268 10.38 8.85 2.06
C ASP A 268 11.57 8.10 2.68
N HIS A 269 11.38 6.87 3.15
CA HIS A 269 12.42 6.03 3.74
C HIS A 269 12.55 4.68 3.01
N PRO A 270 12.75 4.68 1.67
CA PRO A 270 12.90 3.44 0.94
C PRO A 270 14.28 2.81 1.21
N PHE A 271 14.35 1.49 1.10
CA PHE A 271 15.60 0.76 0.97
C PHE A 271 16.23 1.05 -0.39
N THR A 272 17.55 1.26 -0.40
CA THR A 272 18.32 1.77 -1.55
C THR A 272 19.49 0.87 -1.92
N ILE A 273 20.05 1.08 -3.13
CA ILE A 273 21.25 0.37 -3.60
C ILE A 273 22.40 0.52 -2.61
N LYS A 274 22.63 1.75 -2.11
CA LYS A 274 23.70 2.03 -1.14
C LYS A 274 23.56 1.18 0.12
N GLN A 275 22.34 1.05 0.65
CA GLN A 275 22.10 0.24 1.85
C GLN A 275 22.25 -1.26 1.58
N LEU A 276 21.91 -1.71 0.37
CA LEU A 276 22.17 -3.10 -0.03
C LEU A 276 23.68 -3.38 -0.07
N GLU A 277 24.46 -2.46 -0.64
CA GLU A 277 25.93 -2.58 -0.72
C GLU A 277 26.60 -2.53 0.65
N GLU A 278 26.06 -1.79 1.61
CA GLU A 278 26.56 -1.73 3.00
C GLU A 278 26.41 -3.06 3.76
N LEU A 279 25.61 -4.01 3.25
CA LEU A 279 25.40 -5.34 3.86
C LEU A 279 26.29 -6.44 3.29
N VAL A 280 27.15 -6.14 2.31
CA VAL A 280 28.03 -7.12 1.63
C VAL A 280 29.49 -6.91 2.00
#